data_AF-A0A100HG62-F1
#
_entry.id   AF-A0A100HG62-F1
#
_cell.length_a   1.000
_cell.length_b   1.000
_cell.length_c   1.000
_cell.angle_alpha   90.00
_cell.angle_beta   90.00
_cell.angle_gamma   90.00
#
_symmetry.space_group_name_H-M   'P 1'
#
loop_
_entity.id
_entity.type
_entity.pdbx_description
1 polymer ?
#
loop_
_entity_poly.entity_id
_entity_poly.type
_entity_poly.pdbx_seq_one_letter_code
_entity_poly.pdbx_strand_id
1 'polypeptide(L)'
;MTPPTFTLRHVTDPRDPAIPAFGRVQEASYYAPDMLIPPEVFAHLITHRSPGREDRLLVAQTPEGEVLGGTLYALLPLPGELRGAGFNSFMAVTRAARGLGVGRALHDETLRVIRDAGLTGMFADSVHPTRQNEEDRAAEAATGVDPAGRRAALHALGLRTVDVPYWQPVGGPDGGPLTDLDLLYQPAHPAQTVPLALVTGTLRAYWTGWLGADRAQTEAWALADRAGHTQDVPLLPGTSTATWWSEGREV
;
A
#
# COMPACT_ATOMS: atom_id res chain seq x y z
N MET A 1 10.76 -31.62 5.53
CA MET A 1 11.43 -30.46 4.94
C MET A 1 11.57 -29.41 6.01
N THR A 2 12.79 -28.99 6.34
CA THR A 2 13.01 -27.80 7.18
C THR A 2 12.43 -26.59 6.43
N PRO A 3 11.60 -25.75 7.06
CA PRO A 3 11.08 -24.56 6.40
C PRO A 3 12.26 -23.73 5.87
N PRO A 4 12.18 -23.17 4.65
CA PRO A 4 13.22 -22.29 4.13
C PRO A 4 13.49 -21.19 5.14
N THR A 5 14.74 -21.10 5.59
CA THR A 5 15.19 -19.98 6.40
C THR A 5 15.38 -18.80 5.47
N PHE A 6 14.78 -17.66 5.77
CA PHE A 6 14.95 -16.42 5.00
C PHE A 6 15.42 -15.29 5.91
N THR A 7 16.01 -14.27 5.31
CA THR A 7 16.43 -13.05 5.99
C THR A 7 15.74 -11.84 5.37
N LEU A 8 15.51 -10.80 6.17
CA LEU A 8 15.00 -9.52 5.69
C LEU A 8 16.17 -8.55 5.52
N ARG A 9 16.13 -7.75 4.46
CA ARG A 9 17.18 -6.77 4.18
C ARG A 9 16.62 -5.54 3.46
N HIS A 10 16.96 -4.37 3.98
CA HIS A 10 16.74 -3.12 3.27
C HIS A 10 17.71 -2.98 2.11
N VAL A 11 17.17 -2.72 0.92
CA VAL A 11 17.96 -2.46 -0.27
C VAL A 11 18.30 -0.97 -0.31
N THR A 12 19.59 -0.65 -0.33
CA THR A 12 20.09 0.73 -0.30
C THR A 12 21.04 1.07 -1.46
N ASP A 13 21.67 0.07 -2.10
CA ASP A 13 22.44 0.29 -3.32
C ASP A 13 21.48 0.25 -4.53
N PRO A 14 21.39 1.31 -5.36
CA PRO A 14 20.55 1.32 -6.55
C PRO A 14 20.94 0.27 -7.61
N ARG A 15 22.10 -0.38 -7.47
CA ARG A 15 22.59 -1.45 -8.36
C ARG A 15 22.40 -2.85 -7.76
N ASP A 16 21.75 -2.95 -6.60
CA ASP A 16 21.54 -4.23 -5.92
C ASP A 16 20.70 -5.18 -6.79
N PRO A 17 21.15 -6.43 -7.02
CA PRO A 17 20.43 -7.39 -7.87
C PRO A 17 19.05 -7.77 -7.31
N ALA A 18 18.77 -7.48 -6.04
CA ALA A 18 17.44 -7.68 -5.46
C ALA A 18 16.38 -6.76 -6.07
N ILE A 19 16.75 -5.61 -6.64
CA ILE A 19 15.81 -4.67 -7.29
C ILE A 19 15.14 -5.33 -8.51
N PRO A 20 15.88 -5.75 -9.55
CA PRO A 20 15.26 -6.44 -10.68
C PRO A 20 14.67 -7.79 -10.30
N ALA A 21 15.18 -8.45 -9.26
CA ALA A 21 14.57 -9.69 -8.75
C ALA A 21 13.18 -9.45 -8.16
N PHE A 22 13.02 -8.40 -7.35
CA PHE A 22 11.71 -8.00 -6.83
C PHE A 22 10.77 -7.50 -7.93
N GLY A 23 11.29 -6.82 -8.96
CA GLY A 23 10.53 -6.46 -10.16
C GLY A 23 9.84 -7.66 -10.82
N ARG A 24 10.55 -8.78 -10.98
CA ARG A 24 9.96 -10.03 -11.49
C ARG A 24 8.90 -10.62 -10.55
N VAL A 25 9.07 -10.44 -9.24
CA VAL A 25 8.03 -10.85 -8.27
C VAL A 25 6.78 -10.00 -8.46
N GLN A 26 6.92 -8.68 -8.67
CA GLN A 26 5.80 -7.78 -8.94
C GLN A 26 5.04 -8.19 -10.20
N GLU A 27 5.75 -8.34 -11.32
CA GLU A 27 5.17 -8.74 -12.61
C GLU A 27 4.42 -10.07 -12.53
N ALA A 28 4.95 -11.03 -11.78
CA ALA A 28 4.33 -12.35 -11.62
C ALA A 28 3.15 -12.37 -10.62
N SER A 29 2.98 -11.32 -9.80
CA SER A 29 2.03 -11.32 -8.67
C SER A 29 0.84 -10.38 -8.88
N TYR A 30 0.84 -9.56 -9.93
CA TYR A 30 -0.22 -8.59 -10.19
C TYR A 30 -0.78 -8.75 -11.61
N TYR A 31 -2.10 -8.64 -11.74
CA TYR A 31 -2.80 -8.92 -13.01
C TYR A 31 -2.71 -7.76 -14.01
N ALA A 32 -2.44 -6.55 -13.54
CA ALA A 32 -2.29 -5.34 -14.35
C ALA A 32 -0.97 -4.62 -13.99
N PRO A 33 0.20 -5.22 -14.27
CA PRO A 33 1.50 -4.69 -13.82
C PRO A 33 1.78 -3.25 -14.30
N ASP A 34 1.22 -2.85 -15.44
CA ASP A 34 1.35 -1.50 -16.00
C ASP A 34 0.65 -0.42 -15.16
N MET A 35 -0.23 -0.81 -14.23
CA MET A 35 -0.87 0.09 -13.26
C MET A 35 -0.05 0.29 -11.99
N LEU A 36 1.07 -0.44 -11.83
CA LEU A 36 1.96 -0.32 -10.69
C LEU A 36 3.14 0.59 -11.03
N ILE A 37 3.86 0.98 -9.97
CA ILE A 37 5.17 1.61 -10.11
C ILE A 37 6.09 0.67 -10.89
N PRO A 38 6.61 1.09 -12.06
CA PRO A 38 7.44 0.20 -12.88
C PRO A 38 8.73 -0.20 -12.17
N PRO A 39 9.17 -1.46 -12.23
CA PRO A 39 10.37 -1.91 -11.52
C PRO A 39 11.64 -1.12 -11.84
N GLU A 40 11.76 -0.59 -13.05
CA GLU A 40 12.89 0.23 -13.51
C GLU A 40 13.07 1.53 -12.71
N VAL A 41 12.00 2.04 -12.07
CA VAL A 41 12.11 3.26 -11.25
C VAL A 41 12.46 2.99 -9.79
N PHE A 42 12.47 1.73 -9.33
CA PHE A 42 12.73 1.41 -7.92
C PHE A 42 14.10 1.91 -7.44
N ALA A 43 15.15 1.77 -8.26
CA ALA A 43 16.49 2.25 -7.94
C ALA A 43 16.53 3.77 -7.74
N HIS A 44 15.75 4.50 -8.53
CA HIS A 44 15.60 5.95 -8.39
C HIS A 44 14.85 6.28 -7.09
N LEU A 45 13.73 5.62 -6.82
CA LEU A 45 12.91 5.88 -5.63
C LEU A 45 13.71 5.70 -4.32
N ILE A 46 14.41 4.59 -4.15
CA ILE A 46 15.13 4.30 -2.90
C ILE A 46 16.34 5.22 -2.63
N THR A 47 16.79 5.96 -3.66
CA THR A 47 17.90 6.93 -3.55
C THR A 47 17.42 8.37 -3.40
N HIS A 48 16.21 8.69 -3.85
CA HIS A 48 15.66 10.04 -3.80
C HIS A 48 14.93 10.26 -2.48
N ARG A 49 15.55 11.05 -1.61
CA ARG A 49 14.98 11.44 -0.32
C ARG A 49 14.64 12.92 -0.31
N SER A 50 13.48 13.24 0.23
CA SER A 50 13.06 14.60 0.50
C SER A 50 12.57 14.71 1.95
N PRO A 51 12.50 15.91 2.54
CA PRO A 51 11.96 16.07 3.89
C PRO A 51 10.53 15.53 4.08
N GLY A 52 9.74 15.42 3.00
CA GLY A 52 8.35 14.95 3.04
C GLY A 52 8.13 13.53 2.51
N ARG A 53 9.18 12.85 2.01
CA ARG A 53 9.09 11.51 1.42
C ARG A 53 10.44 10.81 1.41
N GLU A 54 10.45 9.58 1.91
CA GLU A 54 11.55 8.64 1.77
C GLU A 54 11.01 7.26 1.36
N ASP A 55 11.27 6.84 0.11
CA ASP A 55 10.93 5.50 -0.35
C ASP A 55 11.95 4.47 0.12
N ARG A 56 11.47 3.27 0.47
CA ARG A 56 12.28 2.16 0.94
C ARG A 56 11.85 0.86 0.27
N LEU A 57 12.84 0.05 -0.09
CA LEU A 57 12.64 -1.32 -0.53
C LEU A 57 13.16 -2.27 0.55
N LEU A 58 12.30 -3.19 0.98
CA LEU A 58 12.62 -4.29 1.87
C LEU A 58 12.42 -5.60 1.13
N VAL A 59 13.43 -6.47 1.12
CA VAL A 59 13.33 -7.79 0.49
C VAL A 59 13.49 -8.91 1.52
N ALA A 60 12.80 -10.02 1.27
CA ALA A 60 13.03 -11.28 1.93
C ALA A 60 13.79 -12.20 0.98
N GLN A 61 14.91 -12.77 1.42
CA GLN A 61 15.76 -13.60 0.58
C GLN A 61 16.28 -14.85 1.28
N THR A 62 16.56 -15.91 0.52
CA THR A 62 17.26 -17.10 1.00
C THR A 62 18.73 -16.79 1.34
N PRO A 63 19.46 -17.68 2.03
CA PRO A 63 20.90 -17.53 2.26
C PRO A 63 21.72 -17.41 0.97
N GLU A 64 21.24 -18.01 -0.12
CA GLU A 64 21.84 -17.96 -1.45
C GLU A 64 21.51 -16.67 -2.22
N GLY A 65 20.69 -15.79 -1.64
CA GLY A 65 20.30 -14.49 -2.22
C GLY A 65 19.10 -14.54 -3.16
N GLU A 66 18.35 -15.65 -3.20
CA GLU A 66 17.10 -15.72 -3.97
C GLU A 66 16.01 -14.88 -3.29
N VAL A 67 15.41 -13.93 -4.02
CA VAL A 67 14.33 -13.09 -3.51
C VAL A 67 13.02 -13.87 -3.46
N LEU A 68 12.51 -14.07 -2.25
CA LEU A 68 11.23 -14.73 -1.95
C LEU A 68 10.04 -13.77 -1.95
N GLY A 69 10.31 -12.47 -1.84
CA GLY A 69 9.30 -11.43 -1.78
C GLY A 69 9.89 -10.10 -1.37
N GLY A 70 9.06 -9.07 -1.34
CA GLY A 70 9.49 -7.74 -0.92
C GLY A 70 8.33 -6.78 -0.77
N THR A 71 8.66 -5.58 -0.31
CA THR A 71 7.73 -4.47 -0.25
C THR A 71 8.44 -3.16 -0.56
N LEU A 72 7.78 -2.36 -1.40
CA LEU A 72 8.11 -0.97 -1.66
C LEU A 72 7.12 -0.09 -0.88
N TYR A 73 7.64 0.81 -0.05
CA TYR A 73 6.82 1.70 0.75
C TYR A 73 7.48 3.05 0.94
N ALA A 74 6.68 4.07 1.20
CA ALA A 74 7.15 5.43 1.49
C ALA A 74 6.95 5.77 2.96
N LEU A 75 7.93 6.45 3.57
CA LEU A 75 7.77 7.19 4.81
C LEU A 75 7.36 8.63 4.48
N LEU A 76 6.21 9.08 4.99
CA LEU A 76 5.62 10.37 4.63
C LEU A 76 5.42 11.22 5.89
N PRO A 77 6.50 11.82 6.43
CA PRO A 77 6.40 12.67 7.61
C PRO A 77 5.57 13.94 7.31
N LEU A 78 4.77 14.34 8.31
CA LEU A 78 3.97 15.57 8.28
C LEU A 78 4.39 16.50 9.42
N PRO A 79 4.28 17.82 9.25
CA PRO A 79 4.60 18.77 10.31
C PRO A 79 3.59 18.69 11.47
N GLY A 80 4.01 19.17 12.64
CA GLY A 80 3.16 19.27 13.83
C GLY A 80 2.84 17.92 14.48
N GLU A 81 1.69 17.85 15.15
CA GLU A 81 1.28 16.66 15.92
C GLU A 81 0.80 15.49 15.07
N LEU A 82 0.54 15.70 13.77
CA LEU A 82 0.13 14.61 12.89
C LEU A 82 1.26 13.60 12.65
N ARG A 83 2.52 14.05 12.72
CA ARG A 83 3.78 13.31 12.47
C ARG A 83 3.91 12.60 11.11
N GLY A 84 2.81 12.24 10.45
CA GLY A 84 2.75 11.51 9.20
C GLY A 84 2.52 10.01 9.38
N ALA A 85 2.58 9.28 8.28
CA ALA A 85 2.37 7.84 8.21
C ALA A 85 3.22 7.22 7.09
N GLY A 86 3.39 5.91 7.11
CA GLY A 86 3.89 5.18 5.94
C GLY A 86 2.79 4.94 4.92
N PHE A 87 3.15 4.71 3.67
CA PHE A 87 2.24 4.20 2.63
C PHE A 87 2.88 2.99 1.95
N ASN A 88 2.22 1.84 1.98
CA ASN A 88 2.65 0.64 1.29
C ASN A 88 2.22 0.74 -0.19
N SER A 89 3.18 0.98 -1.07
CA SER A 89 2.90 1.07 -2.51
C SER A 89 2.71 -0.31 -3.14
N PHE A 90 3.50 -1.29 -2.70
CA PHE A 90 3.37 -2.66 -3.17
C PHE A 90 4.01 -3.64 -2.19
N MET A 91 3.38 -4.80 -2.01
CA MET A 91 3.94 -5.94 -1.29
C MET A 91 3.54 -7.23 -2.00
N ALA A 92 4.53 -8.09 -2.25
CA ALA A 92 4.28 -9.40 -2.84
C ALA A 92 5.29 -10.44 -2.36
N VAL A 93 4.88 -11.70 -2.46
CA VAL A 93 5.72 -12.87 -2.21
C VAL A 93 5.57 -13.83 -3.38
N THR A 94 6.64 -14.55 -3.69
CA THR A 94 6.60 -15.57 -4.73
C THR A 94 5.65 -16.70 -4.35
N ARG A 95 5.16 -17.44 -5.34
CA ARG A 95 4.34 -18.63 -5.10
C ARG A 95 5.05 -19.65 -4.22
N ALA A 96 6.37 -19.81 -4.40
CA ALA A 96 7.20 -20.72 -3.61
C ALA A 96 7.31 -20.30 -2.13
N ALA A 97 7.14 -19.02 -1.83
CA ALA A 97 7.20 -18.47 -0.48
C ALA A 97 5.85 -18.52 0.28
N ARG A 98 4.77 -18.96 -0.36
CA ARG A 98 3.45 -19.07 0.29
C ARG A 98 3.50 -20.07 1.43
N GLY A 99 2.92 -19.68 2.58
CA GLY A 99 2.92 -20.49 3.81
C GLY A 99 4.19 -20.39 4.65
N LEU A 100 5.23 -19.68 4.21
CA LEU A 100 6.49 -19.54 4.95
C LEU A 100 6.52 -18.36 5.93
N GLY A 101 5.45 -17.56 5.99
CA GLY A 101 5.39 -16.38 6.86
C GLY A 101 6.13 -15.14 6.33
N VAL A 102 6.65 -15.18 5.09
CA VAL A 102 7.42 -14.07 4.48
C VAL A 102 6.64 -12.76 4.46
N GLY A 103 5.37 -12.77 4.03
CA GLY A 103 4.54 -11.55 3.98
C GLY A 103 4.33 -10.91 5.35
N ARG A 104 4.13 -11.73 6.40
CA ARG A 104 4.04 -11.25 7.78
C ARG A 104 5.36 -10.63 8.24
N ALA A 105 6.49 -11.27 7.97
CA ALA A 105 7.79 -10.76 8.35
C ALA A 105 8.11 -9.41 7.66
N LEU A 106 7.82 -9.28 6.36
CA LEU A 106 7.95 -8.01 5.62
C LEU A 106 7.09 -6.91 6.23
N HIS A 107 5.85 -7.22 6.55
CA HIS A 107 4.90 -6.28 7.16
C HIS A 107 5.33 -5.84 8.56
N ASP A 108 5.71 -6.79 9.42
CA ASP A 108 6.10 -6.51 10.80
C ASP A 108 7.37 -5.64 10.86
N GLU A 109 8.35 -5.90 9.98
CA GLU A 109 9.57 -5.09 9.87
C GLU A 109 9.27 -3.70 9.32
N THR A 110 8.39 -3.59 8.32
CA THR A 110 7.96 -2.28 7.79
C THR A 110 7.28 -1.45 8.88
N LEU A 111 6.39 -2.07 9.67
CA LEU A 111 5.73 -1.38 10.78
C LEU A 111 6.71 -1.01 11.90
N ARG A 112 7.73 -1.84 12.16
CA ARG A 112 8.83 -1.51 13.07
C ARG A 112 9.57 -0.25 12.62
N VAL A 113 9.93 -0.18 11.34
CA VAL A 113 10.58 1.01 10.76
C VAL A 113 9.70 2.25 10.85
N ILE A 114 8.40 2.13 10.59
CA ILE A 114 7.44 3.24 10.72
C ILE A 114 7.39 3.77 12.16
N ARG A 115 7.36 2.87 13.15
CA ARG A 115 7.41 3.26 14.57
C ARG A 115 8.73 3.94 14.95
N ASP A 116 9.86 3.39 14.48
CA ASP A 116 11.19 3.97 14.75
C ASP A 116 11.33 5.37 14.14
N ALA A 117 10.65 5.64 13.02
CA ALA A 117 10.57 6.96 12.39
C ALA A 117 9.61 7.92 13.10
N GLY A 118 8.90 7.49 14.16
CA GLY A 118 7.94 8.29 14.89
C GLY A 118 6.62 8.54 14.13
N LEU A 119 6.33 7.73 13.12
CA LEU A 119 5.12 7.85 12.31
C LEU A 119 3.95 7.11 12.95
N THR A 120 2.73 7.58 12.67
CA THR A 120 1.52 7.17 13.39
C THR A 120 0.95 5.81 12.96
N GLY A 121 1.37 5.29 11.81
CA GLY A 121 0.87 4.02 11.26
C GLY A 121 1.24 3.86 9.78
N MET A 122 0.62 2.89 9.12
CA MET A 122 0.83 2.58 7.71
C MET A 122 -0.49 2.52 6.95
N PHE A 123 -0.58 3.27 5.86
CA PHE A 123 -1.65 3.12 4.88
C PHE A 123 -1.28 2.11 3.80
N ALA A 124 -2.30 1.54 3.17
CA ALA A 124 -2.22 0.78 1.93
C ALA A 124 -3.57 0.94 1.22
N ASP A 125 -3.67 0.54 -0.04
CA ASP A 125 -4.95 0.37 -0.70
C ASP A 125 -5.07 -1.06 -1.27
N SER A 126 -6.32 -1.51 -1.43
CA SER A 126 -6.61 -2.82 -1.97
C SER A 126 -8.00 -2.83 -2.58
N VAL A 127 -8.12 -3.49 -3.73
CA VAL A 127 -9.39 -3.75 -4.41
C VAL A 127 -10.35 -4.43 -3.44
N HIS A 128 -11.61 -3.97 -3.46
CA HIS A 128 -12.69 -4.66 -2.78
C HIS A 128 -13.45 -5.55 -3.78
N PRO A 129 -13.69 -6.84 -3.47
CA PRO A 129 -14.29 -7.77 -4.42
C PRO A 129 -15.65 -7.32 -4.96
N THR A 130 -16.44 -6.57 -4.18
CA THR A 130 -17.77 -6.11 -4.62
C THR A 130 -17.74 -4.94 -5.59
N ARG A 131 -16.60 -4.27 -5.78
CA ARG A 131 -16.46 -3.09 -6.66
C ARG A 131 -15.62 -3.35 -7.91
N GLN A 132 -14.95 -4.49 -7.98
CA GLN A 132 -14.24 -4.94 -9.17
C GLN A 132 -15.24 -5.38 -10.25
N ASN A 133 -15.00 -5.00 -11.51
CA ASN A 133 -15.80 -5.52 -12.63
C ASN A 133 -15.49 -7.01 -12.89
N GLU A 134 -16.27 -7.67 -13.75
CA GLU A 134 -16.12 -9.10 -14.02
C GLU A 134 -14.82 -9.45 -14.76
N GLU A 135 -14.38 -8.59 -15.68
CA GLU A 135 -13.16 -8.77 -16.47
C GLU A 135 -11.91 -8.75 -15.59
N ASP A 136 -11.77 -7.72 -14.75
CA ASP A 136 -10.66 -7.57 -13.81
C ASP A 136 -10.63 -8.71 -12.79
N ARG A 137 -11.82 -9.17 -12.33
CA ARG A 137 -11.92 -10.31 -11.42
C ARG A 137 -11.44 -11.60 -12.07
N ALA A 138 -11.76 -11.82 -13.35
CA ALA A 138 -11.29 -12.98 -14.10
C ALA A 138 -9.77 -12.93 -14.35
N ALA A 139 -9.24 -11.75 -14.69
CA ALA A 139 -7.81 -11.52 -14.87
C ALA A 139 -7.03 -11.77 -13.56
N GLU A 140 -7.53 -11.27 -12.43
CA GLU A 140 -6.92 -11.48 -11.13
C GLU A 140 -6.93 -12.95 -10.72
N ALA A 141 -8.05 -13.65 -10.92
CA ALA A 141 -8.16 -15.09 -10.64
C ALA A 141 -7.13 -15.91 -11.46
N ALA A 142 -6.83 -15.51 -12.69
CA ALA A 142 -5.83 -16.17 -13.54
C ALA A 142 -4.40 -16.07 -12.97
N THR A 143 -4.09 -15.01 -12.20
CA THR A 143 -2.80 -14.89 -11.46
C THR A 143 -2.75 -15.73 -10.19
N GLY A 144 -3.86 -16.38 -9.83
CA GLY A 144 -3.98 -17.17 -8.60
C GLY A 144 -4.02 -16.29 -7.34
N VAL A 145 -4.58 -15.09 -7.48
CA VAL A 145 -4.89 -14.16 -6.39
C VAL A 145 -6.41 -13.96 -6.35
N ASP A 146 -6.95 -13.85 -5.13
CA ASP A 146 -8.36 -13.58 -4.87
C ASP A 146 -8.45 -12.30 -4.03
N PRO A 147 -9.19 -11.25 -4.46
CA PRO A 147 -9.36 -10.03 -3.69
C PRO A 147 -9.89 -10.30 -2.28
N ALA A 148 -10.83 -11.24 -2.12
CA ALA A 148 -11.38 -11.55 -0.79
C ALA A 148 -10.31 -12.17 0.12
N GLY A 149 -9.55 -13.14 -0.39
CA GLY A 149 -8.38 -13.71 0.28
C GLY A 149 -7.29 -12.66 0.60
N ARG A 150 -7.00 -11.73 -0.32
CA ARG A 150 -6.06 -10.63 -0.10
C ARG A 150 -6.52 -9.74 1.06
N ARG A 151 -7.79 -9.32 1.06
CA ARG A 151 -8.39 -8.51 2.13
C ARG A 151 -8.36 -9.21 3.48
N ALA A 152 -8.66 -10.51 3.51
CA ALA A 152 -8.55 -11.32 4.73
C ALA A 152 -7.10 -11.39 5.25
N ALA A 153 -6.12 -11.56 4.36
CA ALA A 153 -4.70 -11.56 4.72
C ALA A 153 -4.26 -10.20 5.29
N LEU A 154 -4.60 -9.09 4.62
CA LEU A 154 -4.31 -7.72 5.10
C LEU A 154 -4.97 -7.45 6.45
N HIS A 155 -6.22 -7.89 6.63
CA HIS A 155 -6.91 -7.78 7.92
C HIS A 155 -6.18 -8.54 9.04
N ALA A 156 -5.69 -9.75 8.75
CA ALA A 156 -4.91 -10.57 9.68
C ALA A 156 -3.49 -10.02 9.97
N LEU A 157 -3.00 -9.09 9.15
CA LEU A 157 -1.78 -8.31 9.42
C LEU A 157 -2.04 -7.10 10.33
N GLY A 158 -3.32 -6.71 10.50
CA GLY A 158 -3.75 -5.61 11.36
C GLY A 158 -4.35 -4.43 10.61
N LEU A 159 -4.39 -4.46 9.27
CA LEU A 159 -5.03 -3.39 8.50
C LEU A 159 -6.55 -3.37 8.73
N ARG A 160 -7.09 -2.16 8.72
CA ARG A 160 -8.49 -1.81 8.89
C ARG A 160 -8.91 -0.91 7.74
N THR A 161 -10.16 -1.01 7.30
CA THR A 161 -10.67 -0.10 6.26
C THR A 161 -10.87 1.27 6.86
N VAL A 162 -10.32 2.30 6.21
CA VAL A 162 -10.61 3.68 6.52
C VAL A 162 -11.95 4.01 5.91
N ASP A 163 -12.92 4.43 6.72
CA ASP A 163 -14.29 4.69 6.27
C ASP A 163 -14.41 6.02 5.48
N VAL A 164 -13.75 6.09 4.32
CA VAL A 164 -13.81 7.20 3.38
C VAL A 164 -14.08 6.70 1.95
N PRO A 165 -14.76 7.50 1.11
CA PRO A 165 -14.86 7.26 -0.33
C PRO A 165 -13.52 7.55 -1.03
N TYR A 166 -12.59 6.61 -0.91
CA TYR A 166 -11.26 6.69 -1.48
C TYR A 166 -11.26 6.44 -2.98
N TRP A 167 -10.58 7.32 -3.72
CA TRP A 167 -10.22 7.14 -5.12
C TRP A 167 -8.71 7.30 -5.25
N GLN A 168 -8.07 6.41 -6.01
CA GLN A 168 -6.70 6.64 -6.45
C GLN A 168 -6.74 7.53 -7.70
N PRO A 169 -6.14 8.73 -7.72
CA PRO A 169 -6.36 9.71 -8.79
C PRO A 169 -5.90 9.33 -10.20
N VAL A 170 -5.09 8.28 -10.31
CA VAL A 170 -4.49 7.77 -11.54
C VAL A 170 -4.44 6.25 -11.52
N GLY A 171 -4.33 5.65 -12.69
CA GLY A 171 -4.29 4.19 -12.86
C GLY A 171 -5.64 3.58 -13.22
N GLY A 172 -6.67 4.37 -13.50
CA GLY A 172 -7.94 3.92 -14.05
C GLY A 172 -8.00 4.02 -15.59
N PRO A 173 -9.15 3.68 -16.20
CA PRO A 173 -9.38 3.85 -17.64
C PRO A 173 -9.04 5.28 -18.10
N ASP A 174 -8.36 5.39 -19.25
CA ASP A 174 -7.87 6.64 -19.82
C ASP A 174 -6.96 7.48 -18.89
N GLY A 175 -6.33 6.84 -17.89
CA GLY A 175 -5.51 7.52 -16.88
C GLY A 175 -6.32 8.24 -15.79
N GLY A 176 -7.63 7.99 -15.74
CA GLY A 176 -8.56 8.49 -14.72
C GLY A 176 -8.40 7.79 -13.36
N PRO A 177 -9.32 8.06 -12.42
CA PRO A 177 -9.23 7.50 -11.08
C PRO A 177 -9.65 6.03 -11.01
N LEU A 178 -8.99 5.26 -10.12
CA LEU A 178 -9.49 3.95 -9.68
C LEU A 178 -10.45 4.12 -8.51
N THR A 179 -11.63 3.53 -8.64
CA THR A 179 -12.76 3.67 -7.70
C THR A 179 -13.18 2.34 -7.09
N ASP A 180 -12.45 1.26 -7.36
CA ASP A 180 -12.65 -0.09 -6.82
C ASP A 180 -11.75 -0.40 -5.61
N LEU A 181 -10.85 0.52 -5.26
CA LEU A 181 -9.95 0.43 -4.12
C LEU A 181 -10.59 0.95 -2.83
N ASP A 182 -10.36 0.28 -1.71
CA ASP A 182 -10.57 0.84 -0.36
C ASP A 182 -9.22 1.26 0.21
N LEU A 183 -9.21 2.41 0.87
CA LEU A 183 -8.06 2.79 1.69
C LEU A 183 -8.04 1.96 2.97
N LEU A 184 -6.86 1.43 3.29
CA LEU A 184 -6.59 0.66 4.48
C LEU A 184 -5.59 1.39 5.37
N TYR A 185 -5.70 1.20 6.68
CA TYR A 185 -4.79 1.76 7.66
C TYR A 185 -4.52 0.76 8.78
N GLN A 186 -3.24 0.66 9.16
CA GLN A 186 -2.81 0.00 10.38
C GLN A 186 -2.15 1.03 11.29
N PRO A 187 -2.79 1.36 12.43
CA PRO A 187 -2.21 2.32 13.35
C PRO A 187 -1.00 1.68 14.07
N ALA A 188 0.01 2.50 14.37
CA ALA A 188 1.20 2.06 15.12
C ALA A 188 0.85 1.60 16.56
N HIS A 189 -0.24 2.14 17.10
CA HIS A 189 -0.85 1.77 18.37
C HIS A 189 -2.34 1.46 18.15
N PRO A 190 -2.98 0.58 18.94
CA PRO A 190 -4.38 0.26 18.75
C PRO A 190 -5.27 1.52 18.74
N ALA A 191 -6.05 1.69 17.67
CA ALA A 191 -7.00 2.77 17.48
C ALA A 191 -8.24 2.26 16.75
N GLN A 192 -9.39 2.92 16.99
CA GLN A 192 -10.66 2.63 16.30
C GLN A 192 -11.03 3.71 15.28
N THR A 193 -10.27 4.81 15.26
CA THR A 193 -10.45 5.92 14.32
C THR A 193 -9.08 6.40 13.84
N VAL A 194 -9.08 7.16 12.75
CA VAL A 194 -7.91 7.87 12.23
C VAL A 194 -8.31 9.32 11.91
N PRO A 195 -7.50 10.33 12.27
CA PRO A 195 -7.82 11.72 11.93
C PRO A 195 -7.89 11.92 10.41
N LEU A 196 -8.93 12.58 9.90
CA LEU A 196 -9.05 12.86 8.46
C LEU A 196 -7.89 13.71 7.95
N ALA A 197 -7.36 14.60 8.80
CA ALA A 197 -6.19 15.42 8.48
C ALA A 197 -4.92 14.56 8.27
N LEU A 198 -4.78 13.44 8.99
CA LEU A 198 -3.69 12.48 8.74
C LEU A 198 -3.90 11.77 7.40
N VAL A 199 -5.12 11.27 7.13
CA VAL A 199 -5.46 10.60 5.87
C VAL A 199 -5.16 11.48 4.66
N THR A 200 -5.74 12.68 4.62
CA THR A 200 -5.59 13.63 3.52
C THR A 200 -4.17 14.16 3.41
N GLY A 201 -3.52 14.45 4.54
CA GLY A 201 -2.13 14.89 4.58
C GLY A 201 -1.15 13.86 4.01
N THR A 202 -1.30 12.59 4.41
CA THR A 202 -0.47 11.50 3.92
C THR A 202 -0.72 11.22 2.44
N LEU A 203 -1.97 11.16 1.99
CA LEU A 203 -2.29 10.94 0.57
C LEU A 203 -1.79 12.10 -0.31
N ARG A 204 -1.93 13.36 0.14
CA ARG A 204 -1.33 14.51 -0.56
C ARG A 204 0.18 14.33 -0.72
N ALA A 205 0.89 13.98 0.36
CA ALA A 205 2.34 13.77 0.32
C ALA A 205 2.72 12.62 -0.62
N TYR A 206 1.96 11.52 -0.58
CA TYR A 206 2.17 10.37 -1.45
C TYR A 206 1.97 10.73 -2.94
N TRP A 207 0.85 11.38 -3.26
CA TRP A 207 0.49 11.74 -4.63
C TRP A 207 1.34 12.87 -5.21
N THR A 208 1.94 13.73 -4.38
CA THR A 208 2.78 14.86 -4.85
C THR A 208 3.90 14.39 -5.78
N GLY A 209 4.53 13.25 -5.50
CA GLY A 209 5.60 12.69 -6.34
C GLY A 209 5.14 12.26 -7.73
N TRP A 210 3.84 12.05 -7.92
CA TRP A 210 3.25 11.54 -9.17
C TRP A 210 2.44 12.61 -9.92
N LEU A 211 1.74 13.46 -9.18
CA LEU A 211 0.78 14.43 -9.72
C LEU A 211 1.30 15.87 -9.72
N GLY A 212 2.39 16.14 -9.00
CA GLY A 212 2.78 17.48 -8.62
C GLY A 212 1.94 18.03 -7.45
N ALA A 213 2.43 19.11 -6.83
CA ALA A 213 1.87 19.64 -5.58
C ALA A 213 0.41 20.13 -5.73
N ASP A 214 0.12 20.87 -6.80
CA ASP A 214 -1.21 21.50 -6.99
C ASP A 214 -2.30 20.46 -7.20
N ARG A 215 -2.07 19.49 -8.11
CA ARG A 215 -3.04 18.42 -8.35
C ARG A 215 -3.19 17.53 -7.11
N ALA A 216 -2.10 17.15 -6.44
CA ALA A 216 -2.17 16.37 -5.21
C ALA A 216 -2.97 17.07 -4.09
N GLN A 217 -2.85 18.40 -3.98
CA GLN A 217 -3.64 19.20 -3.04
C GLN A 217 -5.13 19.21 -3.39
N THR A 218 -5.47 19.35 -4.67
CA THR A 218 -6.86 19.28 -5.15
C THR A 218 -7.49 17.92 -4.88
N GLU A 219 -6.78 16.82 -5.17
CA GLU A 219 -7.28 15.47 -4.92
C GLU A 219 -7.49 15.17 -3.43
N ALA A 220 -6.57 15.63 -2.57
CA ALA A 220 -6.70 15.48 -1.12
C ALA A 220 -7.87 16.30 -0.57
N TRP A 221 -8.12 17.49 -1.13
CA TRP A 221 -9.27 18.32 -0.78
C TRP A 221 -10.59 17.66 -1.23
N ALA A 222 -10.64 17.14 -2.45
CA ALA A 222 -11.80 16.44 -2.97
C ALA A 222 -12.12 15.19 -2.13
N LEU A 223 -11.11 14.47 -1.63
CA LEU A 223 -11.31 13.38 -0.68
C LEU A 223 -11.93 13.87 0.64
N ALA A 224 -11.46 15.01 1.17
CA ALA A 224 -12.02 15.61 2.38
C ALA A 224 -13.49 16.02 2.19
N ASP A 225 -13.83 16.61 1.03
CA ASP A 225 -15.20 16.97 0.66
C ASP A 225 -16.11 15.74 0.62
N ARG A 226 -15.67 14.66 -0.06
CA ARG A 226 -16.43 13.41 -0.11
C ARG A 226 -16.57 12.74 1.26
N ALA A 227 -15.58 12.90 2.13
CA ALA A 227 -15.60 12.42 3.52
C ALA A 227 -16.39 13.35 4.48
N GLY A 228 -16.97 14.45 3.98
CA GLY A 228 -17.78 15.38 4.77
C GLY A 228 -17.00 16.17 5.82
N HIS A 229 -15.68 16.31 5.67
CA HIS A 229 -14.80 17.03 6.61
C HIS A 229 -14.92 16.58 8.08
N THR A 230 -15.19 15.29 8.32
CA THR A 230 -15.16 14.74 9.69
C THR A 230 -13.78 14.92 10.31
N GLN A 231 -13.72 15.13 11.62
CA GLN A 231 -12.44 15.21 12.33
C GLN A 231 -11.75 13.84 12.36
N ASP A 232 -12.51 12.81 12.71
CA ASP A 232 -12.05 11.44 12.91
C ASP A 232 -12.88 10.49 12.04
N VAL A 233 -12.18 9.60 11.34
CA VAL A 233 -12.78 8.60 10.45
C VAL A 233 -12.77 7.23 11.13
N PRO A 234 -13.89 6.48 11.15
CA PRO A 234 -13.91 5.11 11.65
C PRO A 234 -12.94 4.16 10.94
N LEU A 235 -12.39 3.21 11.70
CA LEU A 235 -11.63 2.08 11.19
C LEU A 235 -12.49 0.81 11.24
N LEU A 236 -12.98 0.37 10.09
CA LEU A 236 -13.82 -0.83 9.95
C LEU A 236 -12.96 -2.10 9.85
N PRO A 237 -13.53 -3.30 10.00
CA PRO A 237 -12.82 -4.54 9.67
C PRO A 237 -12.20 -4.45 8.27
N GLY A 238 -10.95 -4.91 8.13
CA GLY A 238 -10.22 -4.86 6.85
C GLY A 238 -10.83 -5.74 5.76
N THR A 239 -11.86 -6.52 6.07
CA THR A 239 -12.67 -7.29 5.11
C THR A 239 -13.94 -6.56 4.68
N SER A 240 -14.28 -5.44 5.31
CA SER A 240 -15.43 -4.59 4.96
C SER A 240 -15.01 -3.50 3.97
N THR A 241 -15.95 -2.99 3.17
CA THR A 241 -15.76 -1.77 2.38
C THR A 241 -16.21 -0.53 3.16
N ALA A 242 -15.78 0.66 2.75
CA ALA A 242 -16.26 1.90 3.36
C ALA A 242 -17.80 2.03 3.23
N THR A 243 -18.45 2.60 4.24
CA THR A 243 -19.91 2.71 4.35
C THR A 243 -20.51 3.45 3.16
N TRP A 244 -19.82 4.47 2.64
CA TRP A 244 -20.23 5.20 1.44
C TRP A 244 -20.58 4.27 0.26
N TRP A 245 -19.76 3.24 0.03
CA TRP A 245 -19.98 2.26 -1.05
C TRP A 245 -21.12 1.29 -0.72
N SER A 246 -21.28 0.94 0.55
CA SER A 246 -22.36 0.02 0.99
C SER A 246 -23.75 0.64 0.88
N GLU A 247 -23.84 1.97 0.93
CA GLU A 247 -25.09 2.72 0.77
C GLU A 247 -25.54 2.86 -0.70
N GLY A 248 -24.78 2.31 -1.66
CA GLY A 248 -25.13 2.34 -3.08
C GLY A 248 -25.06 3.73 -3.71
N ARG A 249 -24.20 4.61 -3.18
CA ARG A 249 -23.96 5.92 -3.77
C ARG A 249 -23.17 5.74 -5.08
N GLU A 250 -23.67 6.34 -6.16
CA GLU A 250 -23.00 6.30 -7.47
C GLU A 250 -21.83 7.31 -7.53
N VAL A 251 -20.85 7.00 -8.40
CA VAL A 251 -19.66 7.81 -8.68
C VAL A 251 -19.99 8.97 -9.60
#